data_AF-A0A9D3WIK7-F1
#
_entry.id   AF-A0A9D3WIK7-F1
#
_cell.length_a   1.000
_cell.length_b   1.000
_cell.length_c   1.000
_cell.angle_alpha   90.00
_cell.angle_beta   90.00
_cell.angle_gamma   90.00
#
_symmetry.space_group_name_H-M   'P 1'
#
loop_
_entity.id
_entity.type
_entity.pdbx_description
1 polymer ?
#
loop_
_entity_poly.entity_id
_entity_poly.type
_entity_poly.pdbx_seq_one_letter_code
_entity_poly.pdbx_strand_id
1 'polypeptide(L)'
;MNKFWWRNSNTNKGIHWCRWSDLCIPKSKGGLGFRELSKFNLDLLAKQGWKLIMNPNCLFARVMKAKYYPKGDFMSSGLESYPSFTWRSVWGARQLLMEGMGWRIGNVESVNIWNDKWLPRPGIGSIMCQNIDIRYSKVANLINKETNTWKHEVLNTLYGKEQVKAIVSIPLVSSSMPDVPVWRGDNT
;
A
#
# COMPACT_ATOMS: atom_id res chain seq x y z
N MET A 1 -8.00 -19.99 -44.23
CA MET A 1 -6.69 -20.17 -43.55
C MET A 1 -5.82 -18.97 -43.91
N ASN A 2 -5.49 -18.10 -42.94
CA ASN A 2 -4.89 -16.79 -43.22
C ASN A 2 -3.39 -16.94 -43.53
N LYS A 3 -2.95 -16.49 -44.72
CA LYS A 3 -1.54 -16.46 -45.13
C LYS A 3 -0.98 -15.07 -44.84
N PHE A 4 -0.02 -14.97 -43.92
CA PHE A 4 0.63 -13.72 -43.54
C PHE A 4 1.87 -13.45 -44.41
N TRP A 5 2.16 -12.18 -44.73
CA TRP A 5 3.23 -11.79 -45.66
C TRP A 5 4.66 -12.11 -45.16
N TRP A 6 4.87 -12.19 -43.85
CA TRP A 6 6.17 -12.51 -43.23
C TRP A 6 6.42 -14.02 -43.08
N ARG A 7 5.58 -14.85 -43.72
CA ARG A 7 5.75 -16.31 -43.72
C ARG A 7 6.88 -16.68 -44.67
N ASN A 8 7.87 -17.42 -44.18
CA ASN A 8 8.99 -17.86 -45.00
C ASN A 8 8.47 -18.82 -46.08
N SER A 9 8.69 -18.47 -47.35
CA SER A 9 8.22 -19.21 -48.53
C SER A 9 8.78 -20.63 -48.61
N ASN A 10 9.99 -20.85 -48.11
CA ASN A 10 10.69 -22.14 -48.21
C ASN A 10 10.32 -23.10 -47.07
N THR A 11 10.09 -22.59 -45.85
CA THR A 11 9.81 -23.45 -44.67
C THR A 11 8.33 -23.50 -44.29
N ASN A 12 7.50 -22.67 -44.93
CA ASN A 12 6.08 -22.51 -44.63
C ASN A 12 5.80 -22.16 -43.15
N LYS A 13 6.82 -21.71 -42.40
CA LYS A 13 6.76 -21.26 -41.00
C LYS A 13 6.80 -19.73 -40.96
N GLY A 14 6.06 -19.13 -40.04
CA GLY A 14 6.02 -17.68 -39.83
C GLY A 14 5.74 -17.36 -38.36
N ILE A 15 6.17 -16.19 -37.90
CA ILE A 15 5.88 -15.73 -36.54
C ILE A 15 4.37 -15.50 -36.42
N HIS A 16 3.72 -16.15 -35.47
CA HIS A 16 2.32 -15.85 -35.17
C HIS A 16 2.28 -14.74 -34.13
N TRP A 17 2.18 -13.49 -34.58
CA TRP A 17 2.00 -12.36 -33.67
C TRP A 17 0.68 -12.52 -32.91
N CYS A 18 0.76 -12.45 -31.59
CA CYS A 18 -0.35 -12.49 -30.68
C CYS A 18 -0.31 -11.21 -29.83
N ARG A 19 -1.47 -10.70 -29.40
CA ARG A 19 -1.48 -9.51 -28.55
C ARG A 19 -0.89 -9.88 -27.20
N TRP A 20 -0.10 -8.98 -26.61
CA TRP A 20 0.50 -9.22 -25.29
C TRP A 20 -0.57 -9.51 -24.22
N SER A 21 -1.74 -8.87 -24.33
CA SER A 21 -2.92 -9.12 -23.49
C SER A 21 -3.33 -10.59 -23.48
N ASP A 22 -3.29 -11.25 -24.63
CA ASP A 22 -3.75 -12.62 -24.82
C ASP A 22 -2.71 -13.60 -24.25
N LEU A 23 -1.43 -13.27 -24.38
CA LEU A 23 -0.33 -14.03 -23.76
C LEU A 23 -0.37 -13.93 -22.22
N CYS A 24 -0.89 -12.82 -21.68
CA CYS A 24 -1.04 -12.62 -20.23
C CYS A 24 -2.21 -13.38 -19.61
N ILE A 25 -3.10 -13.96 -20.41
CA ILE A 25 -4.22 -14.76 -19.89
C ILE A 25 -3.65 -15.94 -19.08
N PRO A 26 -4.16 -16.25 -17.87
CA PRO A 26 -3.70 -17.38 -17.09
C PRO A 26 -3.77 -18.70 -17.87
N LYS A 27 -2.83 -19.61 -17.61
CA LYS A 27 -2.84 -20.95 -18.23
C LYS A 27 -4.15 -21.72 -18.00
N SER A 28 -4.75 -21.55 -16.81
CA SER A 28 -6.07 -22.12 -16.47
C SER A 28 -7.22 -21.59 -17.31
N LYS A 29 -7.05 -20.45 -17.98
CA LYS A 29 -8.01 -19.83 -18.89
C LYS A 29 -7.58 -19.91 -20.36
N GLY A 30 -6.62 -20.78 -20.69
CA GLY A 30 -6.18 -21.03 -22.07
C GLY A 30 -5.13 -20.06 -22.63
N GLY A 31 -4.55 -19.19 -21.79
CA GLY A 31 -3.42 -18.33 -22.19
C GLY A 31 -2.05 -18.91 -21.83
N LEU A 32 -1.00 -18.09 -21.95
CA LEU A 32 0.38 -18.51 -21.61
C LEU A 32 0.80 -18.15 -20.18
N GLY A 33 0.00 -17.34 -19.47
CA GLY A 33 0.26 -16.93 -18.10
C GLY A 33 1.42 -15.94 -17.95
N PHE A 34 1.72 -15.15 -18.99
CA PHE A 34 2.70 -14.08 -18.87
C PHE A 34 2.20 -12.96 -17.96
N ARG A 35 3.13 -12.20 -17.37
CA ARG A 35 2.77 -11.04 -16.57
C ARG A 35 2.49 -9.86 -17.49
N GLU A 36 1.46 -9.10 -17.16
CA GLU A 36 1.22 -7.82 -17.81
C GLU A 36 2.34 -6.85 -17.40
N LEU A 37 3.22 -6.49 -18.33
CA LEU A 37 4.45 -5.77 -18.04
C LEU A 37 4.22 -4.39 -17.41
N SER A 38 3.15 -3.70 -17.81
CA SER A 38 2.76 -2.41 -17.24
C SER A 38 2.45 -2.53 -15.74
N LYS A 39 1.63 -3.51 -15.36
CA LYS A 39 1.28 -3.79 -13.95
C LYS A 39 2.50 -4.27 -13.18
N PHE A 40 3.27 -5.18 -13.74
CA PHE A 40 4.48 -5.69 -13.09
C PHE A 40 5.52 -4.58 -12.86
N ASN A 41 5.68 -3.66 -13.81
CA ASN A 41 6.54 -2.50 -13.62
C ASN A 41 6.01 -1.57 -12.53
N LEU A 42 4.69 -1.32 -12.48
CA LEU A 42 4.06 -0.55 -11.40
C LEU A 42 4.31 -1.20 -10.03
N ASP A 43 4.19 -2.54 -9.93
CA ASP A 43 4.49 -3.29 -8.71
C ASP A 43 5.96 -3.13 -8.28
N LEU A 44 6.89 -3.18 -9.23
CA LEU A 44 8.31 -2.97 -8.96
C LEU A 44 8.60 -1.54 -8.49
N LEU A 45 7.94 -0.54 -9.07
CA LEU A 45 8.05 0.85 -8.65
C LEU A 45 7.45 1.05 -7.25
N ALA A 46 6.29 0.45 -6.96
CA ALA A 46 5.71 0.44 -5.63
C ALA A 46 6.66 -0.23 -4.63
N LYS A 47 7.30 -1.33 -4.98
CA LYS A 47 8.33 -1.97 -4.14
C LYS A 47 9.50 -1.04 -3.84
N GLN A 48 9.93 -0.20 -4.79
CA GLN A 48 10.94 0.82 -4.50
C GLN A 48 10.41 1.91 -3.57
N GLY A 49 9.18 2.39 -3.79
CA GLY A 49 8.53 3.34 -2.89
C GLY A 49 8.37 2.77 -1.47
N TRP A 50 8.01 1.51 -1.33
CA TRP A 50 7.95 0.79 -0.05
C TRP A 50 9.31 0.78 0.66
N LYS A 51 10.40 0.58 -0.09
CA LYS A 51 11.76 0.65 0.46
C LYS A 51 12.13 2.05 0.97
N LEU A 52 11.60 3.12 0.35
CA LEU A 52 11.78 4.49 0.86
C LEU A 52 11.13 4.68 2.23
N ILE A 53 10.01 3.97 2.48
CA ILE A 53 9.27 4.01 3.75
C ILE A 53 9.96 3.13 4.80
N MET A 54 10.26 1.87 4.45
CA MET A 54 10.76 0.87 5.41
C MET A 54 12.24 1.00 5.75
N ASN A 55 13.05 1.49 4.82
CA ASN A 55 14.50 1.50 4.96
C ASN A 55 15.05 2.92 4.73
N PRO A 56 14.64 3.91 5.55
CA PRO A 56 14.99 5.32 5.33
C PRO A 56 16.51 5.59 5.37
N ASN A 57 17.27 4.72 6.05
CA ASN A 57 18.72 4.86 6.22
C ASN A 57 19.54 4.26 5.06
N CYS A 58 18.93 3.50 4.15
CA CYS A 58 19.68 2.98 3.01
C CYS A 58 20.11 4.12 2.07
N LEU A 59 21.21 3.94 1.34
CA LEU A 59 21.76 4.98 0.46
C LEU A 59 20.72 5.52 -0.53
N PHE A 60 19.95 4.63 -1.15
CA PHE A 60 18.87 4.99 -2.06
C PHE A 60 17.85 5.93 -1.39
N ALA A 61 17.34 5.57 -0.22
CA ALA A 61 16.34 6.39 0.48
C ALA A 61 16.89 7.74 0.93
N ARG A 62 18.15 7.78 1.41
CA ARG A 62 18.82 9.03 1.81
C ARG A 62 19.01 9.99 0.64
N VAL A 63 19.45 9.48 -0.52
CA VAL A 63 19.62 10.29 -1.74
C VAL A 63 18.28 10.81 -2.24
N MET A 64 17.25 9.97 -2.27
CA MET A 64 15.91 10.37 -2.71
C MET A 64 15.30 11.41 -1.76
N LYS A 65 15.43 11.21 -0.44
CA LYS A 65 14.95 12.17 0.57
C LYS A 65 15.64 13.52 0.43
N ALA A 66 16.97 13.53 0.39
CA ALA A 66 17.75 14.76 0.28
C ALA A 66 17.39 15.57 -0.98
N LYS A 67 17.09 14.90 -2.08
CA LYS A 67 16.79 15.55 -3.36
C LYS A 67 15.32 15.97 -3.52
N TYR A 68 14.36 15.14 -3.10
CA TYR A 68 12.95 15.29 -3.51
C TYR A 68 11.99 15.58 -2.36
N TYR A 69 12.35 15.26 -1.11
CA TYR A 69 11.48 15.49 0.05
C TYR A 69 12.31 15.75 1.31
N PRO A 70 13.20 16.76 1.31
CA PRO A 70 14.19 16.94 2.39
C PRO A 70 13.55 17.25 3.75
N LYS A 71 12.40 17.93 3.75
CA LYS A 71 11.70 18.39 4.96
C LYS A 71 10.52 17.51 5.37
N GLY A 72 10.29 16.39 4.69
CA GLY A 72 9.11 15.56 4.91
C GLY A 72 9.34 14.09 4.59
N ASP A 73 8.25 13.45 4.17
CA ASP A 73 8.22 12.01 3.91
C ASP A 73 7.76 11.72 2.49
N PHE A 74 8.10 10.53 2.00
CA PHE A 74 7.72 10.09 0.67
C PHE A 74 6.20 10.18 0.44
N MET A 75 5.39 9.78 1.43
CA MET A 75 3.93 9.77 1.34
C MET A 75 3.32 11.18 1.27
N SER A 76 3.95 12.17 1.91
CA SER A 76 3.52 13.57 1.92
C SER A 76 4.17 14.44 0.84
N SER A 77 5.13 13.89 0.08
CA SER A 77 5.87 14.63 -0.94
C SER A 77 5.01 15.12 -2.13
N GLY A 78 5.25 16.33 -2.61
CA GLY A 78 4.66 16.81 -3.86
C GLY A 78 5.44 16.31 -5.08
N LEU A 79 4.80 16.35 -6.26
CA LEU A 79 5.52 16.27 -7.52
C LEU A 79 5.90 17.69 -7.94
N GLU A 80 7.18 18.03 -7.85
CA GLU A 80 7.70 19.32 -8.35
C GLU A 80 7.55 19.42 -9.88
N SER A 81 7.73 20.61 -10.46
CA SER A 81 7.51 20.83 -11.91
C SER A 81 8.45 20.03 -12.83
N TYR A 82 9.68 19.73 -12.39
CA TYR A 82 10.70 19.06 -13.20
C TYR A 82 11.39 17.91 -12.46
N PRO A 83 10.65 16.83 -12.14
CA PRO A 83 11.21 15.66 -11.48
C PRO A 83 12.06 14.86 -12.47
N SER A 84 13.05 14.13 -11.96
CA SER A 84 13.72 13.12 -12.79
C SER A 84 12.73 12.05 -13.23
N PHE A 85 12.99 11.39 -14.35
CA PHE A 85 12.16 10.29 -14.83
C PHE A 85 12.02 9.19 -13.77
N THR A 86 13.10 8.86 -13.07
CA THR A 86 13.12 7.89 -11.98
C THR A 86 12.19 8.33 -10.83
N TRP A 87 12.28 9.59 -10.39
CA TRP A 87 11.42 10.07 -9.30
C TRP A 87 9.95 10.10 -9.71
N ARG A 88 9.63 10.60 -10.90
CA ARG A 88 8.27 10.59 -11.43
C ARG A 88 7.68 9.18 -11.46
N SER A 89 8.48 8.19 -11.84
CA SER A 89 8.05 6.79 -11.91
C SER A 89 7.78 6.21 -10.51
N VAL A 90 8.70 6.41 -9.55
CA VAL A 90 8.52 5.92 -8.18
C VAL A 90 7.36 6.64 -7.48
N TRP A 91 7.26 7.96 -7.65
CA TRP A 91 6.16 8.77 -7.11
C TRP A 91 4.81 8.38 -7.73
N GLY A 92 4.77 8.05 -9.03
CA GLY A 92 3.56 7.57 -9.70
C GLY A 92 3.00 6.27 -9.11
N ALA A 93 3.86 5.43 -8.51
CA ALA A 93 3.43 4.21 -7.81
C ALA A 93 2.95 4.46 -6.37
N ARG A 94 3.01 5.70 -5.87
CA ARG A 94 2.59 6.05 -4.50
C ARG A 94 1.12 5.75 -4.24
N GLN A 95 0.24 5.93 -5.24
CA GLN A 95 -1.18 5.66 -5.06
C GLN A 95 -1.44 4.17 -4.77
N LEU A 96 -0.74 3.27 -5.47
CA LEU A 96 -0.82 1.83 -5.19
C LEU A 96 -0.37 1.51 -3.77
N LEU A 97 0.66 2.20 -3.27
CA LEU A 97 1.10 2.07 -1.88
C LEU A 97 0.05 2.58 -0.89
N MET A 98 -0.56 3.75 -1.14
CA MET A 98 -1.65 4.27 -0.30
C MET A 98 -2.84 3.31 -0.24
N GLU A 99 -3.14 2.62 -1.34
CA GLU A 99 -4.24 1.68 -1.43
C GLU A 99 -3.98 0.39 -0.64
N GLY A 100 -2.78 -0.20 -0.76
CA GLY A 100 -2.43 -1.49 -0.15
C GLY A 100 -1.77 -1.42 1.23
N MET A 101 -1.19 -0.28 1.62
CA MET A 101 -0.56 -0.09 2.93
C MET A 101 -1.60 0.02 4.05
N GLY A 102 -1.26 -0.54 5.19
CA GLY A 102 -1.90 -0.30 6.47
C GLY A 102 -0.88 -0.21 7.60
N TRP A 103 -1.37 -0.11 8.81
CA TRP A 103 -0.56 -0.03 10.02
C TRP A 103 -0.87 -1.20 10.94
N ARG A 104 0.19 -1.87 11.37
CA ARG A 104 0.12 -2.81 12.49
C ARG A 104 0.42 -2.04 13.77
N ILE A 105 -0.55 -2.08 14.68
CA ILE A 105 -0.50 -1.37 15.95
C ILE A 105 0.57 -2.00 16.85
N GLY A 106 1.49 -1.16 17.35
CA GLY A 106 2.49 -1.48 18.35
C GLY A 106 2.33 -0.53 19.55
N ASN A 107 3.22 0.46 19.66
CA ASN A 107 3.23 1.44 20.75
C ASN A 107 2.18 2.55 20.61
N VAL A 108 1.32 2.54 19.58
CA VAL A 108 0.09 3.35 19.40
C VAL A 108 0.30 4.87 19.31
N GLU A 109 1.54 5.34 19.24
CA GLU A 109 1.89 6.76 19.30
C GLU A 109 1.97 7.44 17.93
N SER A 110 2.18 6.68 16.86
CA SER A 110 2.42 7.22 15.52
C SER A 110 1.19 7.15 14.61
N VAL A 111 0.26 6.24 14.87
CA VAL A 111 -0.90 6.00 14.00
C VAL A 111 -2.04 7.00 14.26
N ASN A 112 -2.47 7.68 13.20
CA ASN A 112 -3.61 8.58 13.21
C ASN A 112 -4.92 7.80 13.02
N ILE A 113 -5.92 8.05 13.87
CA ILE A 113 -7.15 7.25 13.82
C ILE A 113 -8.00 7.52 12.57
N TRP A 114 -7.88 8.69 11.95
CA TRP A 114 -8.74 9.14 10.85
C TRP A 114 -8.09 8.91 9.48
N ASN A 115 -6.80 9.22 9.37
CA ASN A 115 -6.09 9.24 8.09
C ASN A 115 -5.38 7.93 7.77
N ASP A 116 -5.03 7.14 8.78
CA ASP A 116 -4.30 5.90 8.59
C ASP A 116 -5.21 4.67 8.52
N LYS A 117 -4.79 3.67 7.73
CA LYS A 117 -5.50 2.39 7.60
C LYS A 117 -4.99 1.40 8.63
N TRP A 118 -5.60 1.35 9.80
CA TRP A 118 -5.13 0.49 10.92
C TRP A 118 -6.16 -0.56 11.37
N LEU A 119 -7.34 -0.62 10.74
CA LEU A 119 -8.36 -1.60 11.08
C LEU A 119 -8.17 -2.94 10.34
N PRO A 120 -8.34 -4.10 11.02
CA PRO A 120 -8.12 -5.44 10.46
C PRO A 120 -9.22 -5.93 9.50
N ARG A 121 -10.05 -5.04 8.94
CA ARG A 121 -11.24 -5.43 8.16
C ARG A 121 -10.99 -5.44 6.64
N PRO A 122 -11.47 -6.46 5.88
CA PRO A 122 -11.48 -6.41 4.43
C PRO A 122 -12.27 -5.20 3.94
N GLY A 123 -11.65 -4.33 3.13
CA GLY A 123 -12.26 -3.08 2.64
C GLY A 123 -11.39 -1.84 2.90
N ILE A 124 -12.01 -0.68 3.09
CA ILE A 124 -11.34 0.64 3.13
C ILE A 124 -10.21 0.70 4.17
N GLY A 125 -10.31 -0.04 5.28
CA GLY A 125 -9.28 -0.09 6.33
C GLY A 125 -9.12 1.19 7.14
N SER A 126 -9.66 2.31 6.64
CA SER A 126 -9.92 3.53 7.36
C SER A 126 -11.38 3.62 7.78
N ILE A 127 -11.63 4.53 8.71
CA ILE A 127 -12.91 4.73 9.35
C ILE A 127 -13.79 5.58 8.42
N MET A 128 -14.98 5.08 8.08
CA MET A 128 -16.04 5.90 7.50
C MET A 128 -16.83 6.57 8.64
N CYS A 129 -16.26 7.61 9.27
CA CYS A 129 -16.99 8.38 10.29
C CYS A 129 -17.55 9.66 9.68
N GLN A 130 -18.77 10.00 10.09
CA GLN A 130 -19.49 11.20 9.67
C GLN A 130 -19.10 12.43 10.51
N ASN A 131 -18.51 12.23 11.70
CA ASN A 131 -18.08 13.29 12.60
C ASN A 131 -16.66 13.02 13.13
N ILE A 132 -15.71 13.88 12.73
CA ILE A 132 -14.33 13.86 13.23
C ILE A 132 -14.31 14.60 14.57
N ASP A 133 -13.93 13.91 15.66
CA ASP A 133 -13.63 14.56 16.94
C ASP A 133 -12.13 14.82 17.04
N ILE A 134 -11.73 16.09 16.91
CA ILE A 134 -10.33 16.53 16.99
C ILE A 134 -9.64 16.19 18.31
N ARG A 135 -10.39 15.92 19.39
CA ARG A 135 -9.82 15.52 20.70
C ARG A 135 -9.14 14.15 20.63
N TYR A 136 -9.55 13.31 19.70
CA TYR A 136 -8.99 11.98 19.48
C TYR A 136 -8.32 12.00 18.11
N SER A 137 -6.99 12.04 18.06
CA SER A 137 -6.26 12.05 16.79
C SER A 137 -5.39 10.81 16.61
N LYS A 138 -4.94 10.21 17.72
CA LYS A 138 -4.03 9.06 17.73
C LYS A 138 -4.69 7.85 18.38
N VAL A 139 -4.26 6.65 17.95
CA VAL A 139 -4.75 5.38 18.53
C VAL A 139 -4.49 5.33 20.03
N ALA A 140 -3.38 5.90 20.51
CA ALA A 140 -3.08 6.07 21.93
C ALA A 140 -4.20 6.77 22.74
N ASN A 141 -4.99 7.67 22.13
CA ASN A 141 -6.07 8.35 22.85
C ASN A 141 -7.24 7.40 23.18
N LEU A 142 -7.37 6.31 22.43
CA LEU A 142 -8.40 5.28 22.58
C LEU A 142 -8.05 4.21 23.61
N ILE A 143 -6.85 4.25 24.19
CA ILE A 143 -6.33 3.24 25.11
C ILE A 143 -6.17 3.83 26.51
N ASN A 144 -6.51 3.05 27.53
CA ASN A 144 -6.16 3.33 28.91
C ASN A 144 -4.76 2.76 29.20
N LYS A 145 -3.80 3.65 29.48
CA LYS A 145 -2.40 3.28 29.73
C LYS A 145 -2.20 2.49 31.03
N GLU A 146 -3.07 2.68 32.02
CA GLU A 146 -2.93 2.02 33.33
C GLU A 146 -3.38 0.56 33.29
N THR A 147 -4.49 0.31 32.58
CA THR A 147 -5.09 -1.03 32.50
C THR A 147 -4.73 -1.79 31.22
N ASN A 148 -4.06 -1.13 30.27
CA ASN A 148 -3.76 -1.64 28.93
C ASN A 148 -5.03 -2.17 28.22
N THR A 149 -6.13 -1.42 28.33
CA THR A 149 -7.42 -1.78 27.71
C THR A 149 -7.95 -0.66 26.81
N TRP A 150 -8.79 -1.04 25.86
CA TRP A 150 -9.51 -0.09 25.02
C TRP A 150 -10.58 0.68 25.81
N LYS A 151 -10.68 1.99 25.60
CA LYS A 151 -11.71 2.84 26.21
C LYS A 151 -13.05 2.63 25.49
N HIS A 152 -13.79 1.62 25.91
CA HIS A 152 -15.06 1.22 25.29
C HIS A 152 -16.08 2.37 25.20
N GLU A 153 -16.14 3.27 26.18
CA GLU A 153 -17.05 4.42 26.17
C GLU A 153 -16.75 5.38 25.00
N VAL A 154 -15.47 5.69 24.80
CA VAL A 154 -15.01 6.52 23.68
C VAL A 154 -15.25 5.81 22.36
N LEU A 155 -14.92 4.52 22.28
CA LEU A 155 -15.12 3.73 21.06
C LEU A 155 -16.59 3.64 20.65
N ASN A 156 -17.50 3.43 21.59
CA ASN A 156 -18.94 3.36 21.31
C ASN A 156 -19.54 4.71 20.91
N THR A 157 -18.90 5.82 21.30
CA THR A 157 -19.30 7.18 20.90
C THR A 157 -18.80 7.50 19.48
N LEU A 158 -17.58 7.08 19.16
CA LEU A 158 -16.94 7.40 17.88
C LEU A 158 -17.30 6.42 16.75
N TYR A 159 -17.60 5.16 17.07
CA TYR A 159 -17.68 4.08 16.09
C TYR A 159 -18.97 3.25 16.20
N GLY A 160 -19.38 2.68 15.07
CA GLY A 160 -20.49 1.72 15.05
C GLY A 160 -20.11 0.40 15.73
N LYS A 161 -21.11 -0.33 16.27
CA LYS A 161 -20.91 -1.58 17.03
C LYS A 161 -19.99 -2.60 16.35
N GLU A 162 -20.11 -2.76 15.03
CA GLU A 162 -19.28 -3.68 14.24
C GLU A 162 -17.81 -3.23 14.14
N GLN A 163 -17.56 -1.92 14.05
CA GLN A 163 -16.20 -1.37 14.07
C GLN A 163 -15.59 -1.49 15.46
N VAL A 164 -16.35 -1.23 16.52
CA VAL A 164 -15.90 -1.38 17.91
C VAL A 164 -15.43 -2.82 18.17
N LYS A 165 -16.20 -3.82 17.76
CA LYS A 165 -15.80 -5.24 17.88
C LYS A 165 -14.48 -5.52 17.18
N ALA A 166 -14.30 -5.00 15.96
CA ALA A 166 -13.06 -5.19 15.20
C ALA A 166 -11.87 -4.49 15.88
N ILE A 167 -12.04 -3.26 16.39
CA ILE A 167 -10.99 -2.53 17.11
C ILE A 167 -10.58 -3.27 18.37
N VAL A 168 -11.54 -3.72 19.17
CA VAL A 168 -11.30 -4.43 20.44
C VAL A 168 -10.62 -5.77 20.21
N SER A 169 -10.83 -6.41 19.04
CA SER A 169 -10.13 -7.65 18.68
C SER A 169 -8.62 -7.47 18.41
N ILE A 170 -8.15 -6.23 18.22
CA ILE A 170 -6.72 -5.95 18.05
C ILE A 170 -6.02 -6.16 19.41
N PRO A 171 -5.05 -7.09 19.49
CA PRO A 171 -4.34 -7.34 20.73
C PRO A 171 -3.47 -6.12 21.09
N LEU A 172 -3.65 -5.60 22.30
CA LEU A 172 -2.80 -4.56 22.85
C LEU A 172 -1.54 -5.19 23.43
N VAL A 173 -0.44 -5.08 22.71
CA VAL A 173 0.85 -5.62 23.16
C VAL A 173 1.48 -4.61 24.11
N SER A 174 1.86 -5.04 25.32
CA SER A 174 2.64 -4.24 26.29
C SER A 174 4.11 -4.03 25.88
N SER A 175 4.47 -4.43 24.67
CA SER A 175 5.82 -4.37 24.13
C SER A 175 6.10 -2.97 23.58
N SER A 176 7.33 -2.47 23.78
CA SER A 176 7.82 -1.21 23.21
C SER A 176 8.04 -1.27 21.68
N MET A 177 7.40 -2.20 20.99
CA MET A 177 7.54 -2.34 19.54
C MET A 177 6.90 -1.13 18.86
N PRO A 178 7.60 -0.46 17.94
CA PRO A 178 7.04 0.68 17.23
C PRO A 178 5.86 0.25 16.35
N ASP A 179 4.96 1.19 16.07
CA ASP A 179 3.98 1.03 15.00
C ASP A 179 4.71 0.78 13.66
N VAL A 180 4.29 -0.25 12.92
CA VAL A 180 4.97 -0.66 11.67
C VAL A 180 3.99 -0.64 10.50
N PRO A 181 4.37 -0.04 9.35
CA PRO A 181 3.58 -0.20 8.13
C PRO A 181 3.52 -1.66 7.69
N VAL A 182 2.38 -2.13 7.20
CA VAL A 182 2.23 -3.49 6.68
C VAL A 182 1.49 -3.46 5.36
N TRP A 183 1.75 -4.45 4.52
CA TRP A 183 0.92 -4.68 3.34
C TRP A 183 -0.31 -5.47 3.76
N ARG A 184 -1.51 -4.94 3.55
CA ARG A 184 -2.76 -5.54 4.06
C ARG A 184 -3.16 -6.85 3.36
N GLY A 185 -2.49 -7.16 2.24
CA GLY A 185 -2.66 -8.43 1.53
C GLY A 185 -1.76 -9.56 2.06
N ASP A 186 -0.77 -9.23 2.89
CA ASP A 186 0.00 -10.24 3.59
C ASP A 186 -0.81 -10.67 4.82
N ASN A 187 -0.95 -11.98 5.04
CA ASN A 187 -1.65 -12.51 6.22
C ASN A 187 -0.93 -12.02 7.49
N THR A 188 -1.40 -10.92 8.08
CA THR A 188 -0.95 -10.39 9.37
C THR A 188 -2.13 -10.25 10.32
#